data_AF-A0A3E2GWH0-F1
#
_entry.id   AF-A0A3E2GWH0-F1
#
_cell.length_a   1.000
_cell.length_b   1.000
_cell.length_c   1.000
_cell.angle_alpha   90.00
_cell.angle_beta   90.00
_cell.angle_gamma   90.00
#
_symmetry.space_group_name_H-M   'P 1'
#
loop_
_entity.id
_entity.type
_entity.pdbx_description
1 polymer ?
#
loop_
_entity_poly.entity_id
_entity_poly.type
_entity_poly.pdbx_seq_one_letter_code
_entity_poly.pdbx_strand_id
1 'polypeptide(L)'
;MPSSESRKPPERVVWGIDWRAPVKMIGLLVTRAAAALGHHFYYQSLDGKQVATNDSNRNLQSQQWQLRYGTAFTFFAKTCLAASISVAYQQHIWTTMKRKSISISGINAIFDVISDPFAFLNFSFLWNVKVGAVLAALTWLMPLSALVTPATLTIVPSVTITPQIMNVPMVNYTDTSSLFFPDDSNVGVDVNTVDNGISPFMSRLMAATAASLDILPMAAIAPAASYSLEFSAPSLSCIRAPDNVTAVINRVANYTTSISGTWTIPFLAFTPQDGMLIDSGVNYDDYQEFVDSCIGAASSINGSSFYCDGMAFNYGGSSTYIWVKSDDDYYSCSVEETIFNVTFNATGNTQTINQPYSFNVTVNTNIYVYNVINLALAYGVAVGVTIVSVIIGLRALIVNGVSHGTSFSAIMCSTRNKTLDSLVVGYSLATEPLGKEVLDTDLKFGLLGEDYRVIRRVGFGVTSEVNTLRKGANCY
;
A
#
# COMPACT_ATOMS: atom_id res chain seq x y z
N MET A 1 -41.20 62.74 28.06
CA MET A 1 -40.10 63.68 27.80
C MET A 1 -38.81 63.05 28.33
N PRO A 2 -37.85 62.65 27.51
CA PRO A 2 -36.48 62.46 27.98
C PRO A 2 -35.79 63.83 28.02
N SER A 3 -35.06 64.04 29.11
CA SER A 3 -34.27 65.22 29.44
C SER A 3 -33.25 65.56 28.34
N SER A 4 -33.04 66.86 28.16
CA SER A 4 -32.06 67.45 27.24
C SER A 4 -30.63 67.12 27.70
N GLU A 5 -30.12 65.95 27.35
CA GLU A 5 -28.68 65.72 27.31
C GLU A 5 -28.08 66.61 26.22
N SER A 6 -27.16 67.48 26.62
CA SER A 6 -26.34 68.26 25.71
C SER A 6 -25.67 67.30 24.72
N ARG A 7 -26.11 67.29 23.46
CA ARG A 7 -25.46 66.55 22.38
C ARG A 7 -24.01 67.00 22.32
N LYS A 8 -23.10 66.13 22.77
CA LYS A 8 -21.67 66.28 22.49
C LYS A 8 -21.51 66.55 21.00
N PRO A 9 -20.62 67.47 20.61
CA PRO A 9 -20.46 67.81 19.22
C PRO A 9 -20.09 66.55 18.43
N PRO A 10 -20.57 66.46 17.19
CA PRO A 10 -20.28 65.37 16.31
C PRO A 10 -18.78 64.99 16.24
N GLU A 11 -18.39 63.85 16.81
CA GLU A 11 -17.02 63.30 16.69
C GLU A 11 -16.71 62.93 15.23
N ARG A 12 -15.64 63.50 14.67
CA ARG A 12 -15.29 63.34 13.25
C ARG A 12 -14.80 61.93 12.93
N VAL A 13 -15.11 61.43 11.74
CA VAL A 13 -14.62 60.14 11.26
C VAL A 13 -13.09 60.17 11.14
N VAL A 14 -12.42 59.33 11.93
CA VAL A 14 -10.97 59.14 11.87
C VAL A 14 -10.64 58.18 10.74
N TRP A 15 -9.92 58.65 9.74
CA TRP A 15 -9.41 57.81 8.66
C TRP A 15 -8.18 57.03 9.13
N GLY A 16 -8.27 55.71 9.08
CA GLY A 16 -7.17 54.83 9.45
C GLY A 16 -7.46 53.39 9.04
N ILE A 17 -6.42 52.69 8.57
CA ILE A 17 -6.53 51.25 8.32
C ILE A 17 -6.44 50.56 9.67
N ASP A 18 -7.54 49.95 10.11
CA ASP A 18 -7.50 49.02 11.25
C ASP A 18 -6.63 47.81 10.86
N TRP A 19 -5.55 47.60 11.62
CA TRP A 19 -4.58 46.55 11.36
C TRP A 19 -5.14 45.13 11.56
N ARG A 20 -6.30 45.00 12.20
CA ARG A 20 -6.98 43.70 12.39
C ARG A 20 -7.28 43.00 11.06
N ALA A 21 -7.74 43.71 10.05
CA ALA A 21 -8.05 43.12 8.74
C ALA A 21 -6.81 42.61 7.99
N PRO A 22 -5.73 43.39 7.78
CA PRO A 22 -4.52 42.90 7.14
C PRO A 22 -3.81 41.81 7.96
N VAL A 23 -3.82 41.89 9.30
CA VAL A 23 -3.27 40.82 10.16
C VAL A 23 -4.06 39.53 10.01
N LYS A 24 -5.40 39.59 9.92
CA LYS A 24 -6.20 38.39 9.64
C LYS A 24 -5.87 37.80 8.28
N MET A 25 -5.82 38.60 7.21
CA MET A 25 -5.51 38.10 5.86
C MET A 25 -4.11 37.45 5.79
N ILE A 26 -3.08 38.17 6.25
CA ILE A 26 -1.69 37.70 6.15
C ILE A 26 -1.44 36.57 7.16
N GLY A 27 -1.93 36.71 8.39
CA GLY A 27 -1.77 35.71 9.44
C GLY A 27 -2.38 34.37 9.06
N LEU A 28 -3.60 34.36 8.52
CA LEU A 28 -4.26 33.13 8.07
C LEU A 28 -3.53 32.47 6.88
N LEU A 29 -2.95 33.28 5.98
CA LEU A 29 -2.13 32.78 4.88
C LEU A 29 -0.84 32.12 5.40
N VAL A 30 -0.16 32.72 6.38
CA VAL A 30 1.05 32.16 7.00
C VAL A 30 0.73 30.88 7.76
N THR A 31 -0.33 30.88 8.58
CA THR A 31 -0.77 29.68 9.31
C THR A 31 -1.10 28.53 8.37
N ARG A 32 -1.73 28.81 7.22
CA ARG A 32 -1.95 27.81 6.17
C ARG A 32 -0.63 27.24 5.64
N ALA A 33 0.33 28.08 5.29
CA ALA A 33 1.62 27.63 4.76
C ALA A 33 2.34 26.73 5.78
N ALA A 34 2.30 27.10 7.07
CA ALA A 34 2.83 26.28 8.15
C ALA A 34 2.12 24.91 8.26
N ALA A 35 0.77 24.89 8.17
CA ALA A 35 0.02 23.63 8.19
C ALA A 35 0.34 22.72 6.98
N ALA A 36 0.54 23.31 5.79
CA ALA A 36 0.95 22.55 4.60
C ALA A 36 2.34 21.94 4.74
N LEU A 37 3.31 22.70 5.29
CA LEU A 37 4.64 22.19 5.60
C LEU A 37 4.59 21.10 6.68
N GLY A 38 3.78 21.29 7.73
CA GLY A 38 3.56 20.27 8.76
C GLY A 38 3.00 18.97 8.17
N HIS A 39 2.03 19.07 7.26
CA HIS A 39 1.49 17.91 6.55
C HIS A 39 2.57 17.20 5.72
N HIS A 40 3.38 17.97 4.98
CA HIS A 40 4.49 17.45 4.18
C HIS A 40 5.51 16.68 5.04
N PHE A 41 6.01 17.30 6.12
CA PHE A 41 6.98 16.65 7.01
C PHE A 41 6.39 15.44 7.72
N TYR A 42 5.11 15.48 8.09
CA TYR A 42 4.42 14.34 8.68
C TYR A 42 4.36 13.16 7.71
N TYR A 43 3.94 13.38 6.46
CA TYR A 43 3.90 12.32 5.44
C TYR A 43 5.28 11.82 5.05
N GLN A 44 6.28 12.71 4.97
CA GLN A 44 7.67 12.32 4.77
C GLN A 44 8.19 11.42 5.90
N SER A 45 7.75 11.65 7.15
CA SER A 45 8.14 10.80 8.29
C SER A 45 7.50 9.41 8.28
N LEU A 46 6.45 9.21 7.48
CA LEU A 46 5.75 7.94 7.30
C LEU A 46 6.26 7.17 6.07
N ASP A 47 6.84 7.87 5.10
CA ASP A 47 7.36 7.27 3.87
C ASP A 47 8.35 6.14 4.16
N GLY A 48 8.14 4.99 3.52
CA GLY A 48 8.97 3.80 3.69
C GLY A 48 8.78 3.04 5.01
N LYS A 49 7.96 3.51 5.96
CA LYS A 49 7.65 2.73 7.17
C LYS A 49 6.74 1.54 6.84
N GLN A 50 7.05 0.38 7.42
CA GLN A 50 6.23 -0.82 7.31
C GLN A 50 4.92 -0.67 8.10
N VAL A 51 3.83 -1.13 7.52
CA VAL A 51 2.54 -1.28 8.20
C VAL A 51 2.59 -2.57 9.00
N ALA A 52 2.69 -2.45 10.34
CA ALA A 52 2.75 -3.60 11.23
C ALA A 52 1.49 -4.49 11.05
N THR A 53 1.63 -5.69 10.50
CA THR A 53 0.52 -6.62 10.25
C THR A 53 0.23 -7.58 11.40
N ASN A 54 1.05 -7.57 12.46
CA ASN A 54 0.94 -8.53 13.57
C ASN A 54 0.15 -7.92 14.72
N ASP A 55 -1.18 -7.83 14.56
CA ASP A 55 -2.26 -7.89 15.57
C ASP A 55 -3.54 -7.32 14.92
N SER A 56 -4.60 -8.11 14.82
CA SER A 56 -5.69 -7.95 13.83
C SER A 56 -6.65 -6.77 14.07
N ASN A 57 -6.57 -6.04 15.20
CA ASN A 57 -7.42 -4.87 15.47
C ASN A 57 -6.65 -3.57 15.77
N ARG A 58 -5.52 -3.63 16.48
CA ARG A 58 -4.76 -2.42 16.89
C ARG A 58 -4.04 -1.77 15.71
N ASN A 59 -3.59 -2.57 14.75
CA ASN A 59 -2.79 -2.07 13.64
C ASN A 59 -3.63 -1.42 12.53
N LEU A 60 -4.83 -1.95 12.25
CA LEU A 60 -5.81 -1.29 11.38
C LEU A 60 -6.22 0.08 11.95
N GLN A 61 -6.37 0.16 13.28
CA GLN A 61 -6.61 1.41 13.98
C GLN A 61 -5.43 2.38 13.81
N SER A 62 -4.18 1.91 13.99
CA SER A 62 -2.98 2.74 13.79
C SER A 62 -2.90 3.33 12.37
N GLN A 63 -3.24 2.55 11.35
CA GLN A 63 -3.25 2.94 9.95
C GLN A 63 -4.32 4.01 9.67
N GLN A 64 -5.55 3.80 10.16
CA GLN A 64 -6.64 4.77 10.01
C GLN A 64 -6.29 6.11 10.69
N TRP A 65 -5.66 6.08 11.86
CA TRP A 65 -5.26 7.29 12.56
C TRP A 65 -4.18 8.08 11.79
N GLN A 66 -3.24 7.39 11.15
CA GLN A 66 -2.23 8.07 10.33
C GLN A 66 -2.84 8.86 9.16
N LEU A 67 -3.84 8.28 8.47
CA LEU A 67 -4.60 8.98 7.42
C LEU A 67 -5.53 10.09 7.96
N ARG A 68 -6.11 9.89 9.16
CA ARG A 68 -6.94 10.92 9.84
C ARG A 68 -6.13 12.16 10.18
N TYR A 69 -4.86 12.02 10.60
CA TYR A 69 -4.01 13.19 10.86
C TYR A 69 -3.75 14.02 9.61
N GLY A 70 -3.46 13.38 8.46
CA GLY A 70 -3.33 14.08 7.18
C GLY A 70 -4.61 14.79 6.74
N THR A 71 -5.76 14.15 7.00
CA THR A 71 -7.08 14.76 6.78
C THR A 71 -7.29 15.99 7.68
N ALA A 72 -6.91 15.91 8.96
CA ALA A 72 -7.02 17.04 9.88
C ALA A 72 -6.17 18.26 9.44
N PHE A 73 -4.91 18.04 9.05
CA PHE A 73 -4.05 19.10 8.51
C PHE A 73 -4.66 19.75 7.27
N THR A 74 -5.22 18.93 6.39
CA THR A 74 -5.88 19.36 5.16
C THR A 74 -7.09 20.27 5.45
N PHE A 75 -8.00 19.83 6.31
CA PHE A 75 -9.17 20.63 6.69
C PHE A 75 -8.78 21.92 7.38
N PHE A 76 -7.80 21.89 8.28
CA PHE A 76 -7.30 23.09 8.95
C PHE A 76 -6.67 24.10 7.97
N ALA A 77 -5.80 23.64 7.06
CA ALA A 77 -5.21 24.50 6.04
C ALA A 77 -6.26 25.11 5.08
N LYS A 78 -7.33 24.36 4.79
CA LYS A 78 -8.48 24.82 3.99
C LYS A 78 -9.28 25.90 4.72
N THR A 79 -9.63 25.71 5.99
CA THR A 79 -10.44 26.68 6.74
C THR A 79 -9.71 28.01 6.90
N CYS A 80 -8.40 27.98 7.20
CA CYS A 80 -7.57 29.18 7.23
C CYS A 80 -7.58 29.92 5.88
N LEU A 81 -7.51 29.19 4.76
CA LEU A 81 -7.59 29.77 3.43
C LEU A 81 -8.93 30.47 3.21
N ALA A 82 -10.04 29.74 3.40
CA ALA A 82 -11.38 30.27 3.16
C ALA A 82 -11.64 31.53 4.01
N ALA A 83 -11.19 31.53 5.26
CA ALA A 83 -11.27 32.70 6.13
C ALA A 83 -10.43 33.88 5.60
N SER A 84 -9.22 33.64 5.09
CA SER A 84 -8.38 34.68 4.49
C SER A 84 -9.04 35.32 3.25
N ILE A 85 -9.58 34.49 2.34
CA ILE A 85 -10.27 34.98 1.14
C ILE A 85 -11.55 35.72 1.53
N SER A 86 -12.29 35.25 2.54
CA SER A 86 -13.49 35.92 3.03
C SER A 86 -13.18 37.35 3.50
N VAL A 87 -12.11 37.54 4.29
CA VAL A 87 -11.70 38.90 4.72
C VAL A 87 -11.30 39.75 3.50
N ALA A 88 -10.57 39.20 2.53
CA ALA A 88 -10.21 39.92 1.29
C ALA A 88 -11.44 40.31 0.45
N TYR A 89 -12.41 39.40 0.33
CA TYR A 89 -13.69 39.61 -0.33
C TYR A 89 -14.44 40.78 0.31
N GLN A 90 -14.55 40.81 1.64
CA GLN A 90 -15.22 41.90 2.36
C GLN A 90 -14.62 43.26 2.00
N GLN A 91 -13.29 43.39 1.99
CA GLN A 91 -12.65 44.66 1.63
C GLN A 91 -12.90 45.04 0.16
N HIS A 92 -12.91 44.05 -0.72
CA HIS A 92 -13.17 44.25 -2.14
C HIS A 92 -14.60 44.74 -2.41
N ILE A 93 -15.62 44.10 -1.83
CA ILE A 93 -17.04 44.46 -2.09
C ILE A 93 -17.35 45.89 -1.66
N TRP A 94 -16.83 46.34 -0.52
CA TRP A 94 -16.99 47.72 -0.04
C TRP A 94 -16.30 48.73 -0.96
N THR A 95 -15.17 48.34 -1.57
CA THR A 95 -14.52 49.19 -2.59
C THR A 95 -15.40 49.32 -3.83
N THR A 96 -16.07 48.23 -4.23
CA THR A 96 -16.95 48.21 -5.40
C THR A 96 -18.21 49.03 -5.16
N MET A 97 -18.86 48.88 -4.00
CA MET A 97 -20.05 49.66 -3.60
C MET A 97 -19.77 51.17 -3.47
N LYS A 98 -18.51 51.57 -3.22
CA LYS A 98 -18.09 52.98 -3.28
C LYS A 98 -17.97 53.54 -4.68
N ARG A 99 -17.61 52.69 -5.64
CA ARG A 99 -17.25 53.10 -7.00
C ARG A 99 -18.42 53.00 -7.95
N LYS A 100 -19.26 51.98 -7.81
CA LYS A 100 -20.40 51.70 -8.68
C LYS A 100 -21.70 51.74 -7.89
N SER A 101 -22.79 52.10 -8.55
CA SER A 101 -24.13 51.81 -8.07
C SER A 101 -24.48 50.35 -8.37
N ILE A 102 -25.24 49.73 -7.48
CA ILE A 102 -25.67 48.35 -7.58
C ILE A 102 -27.11 48.28 -7.07
N SER A 103 -27.96 47.51 -7.76
CA SER A 103 -29.33 47.30 -7.33
C SER A 103 -29.40 46.65 -5.95
N ILE A 104 -30.46 46.92 -5.16
CA ILE A 104 -30.64 46.31 -3.83
C ILE A 104 -30.61 44.78 -3.91
N SER A 105 -31.20 44.19 -4.95
CA SER A 105 -31.11 42.75 -5.25
C SER A 105 -29.66 42.27 -5.42
N GLY A 106 -28.83 43.04 -6.12
CA GLY A 106 -27.40 42.74 -6.27
C GLY A 106 -26.63 42.90 -4.96
N ILE A 107 -26.98 43.89 -4.12
CA ILE A 107 -26.38 44.08 -2.79
C ILE A 107 -26.72 42.91 -1.86
N ASN A 108 -27.96 42.43 -1.85
CA ASN A 108 -28.33 41.23 -1.10
C ASN A 108 -27.45 40.05 -1.53
N ALA A 109 -27.35 39.80 -2.84
CA ALA A 109 -26.50 38.74 -3.37
C ALA A 109 -25.01 38.88 -2.96
N ILE A 110 -24.47 40.11 -2.85
CA ILE A 110 -23.09 40.33 -2.36
C ILE A 110 -22.89 39.81 -0.93
N PHE A 111 -23.88 39.99 -0.05
CA PHE A 111 -23.80 39.54 1.33
C PHE A 111 -24.13 38.04 1.45
N ASP A 112 -25.01 37.54 0.60
CA ASP A 112 -25.49 36.16 0.67
C ASP A 112 -24.52 35.16 0.01
N VAL A 113 -23.75 35.55 -1.02
CA VAL A 113 -22.95 34.62 -1.85
C VAL A 113 -21.90 33.77 -1.11
N ILE A 114 -21.48 34.18 0.08
CA ILE A 114 -20.55 33.38 0.90
C ILE A 114 -21.28 32.24 1.62
N SER A 115 -22.55 32.44 2.00
CA SER A 115 -23.38 31.47 2.72
C SER A 115 -24.33 30.71 1.82
N ASP A 116 -24.80 31.33 0.74
CA ASP A 116 -25.75 30.78 -0.22
C ASP A 116 -25.16 30.82 -1.65
N PRO A 117 -24.83 29.67 -2.26
CA PRO A 117 -24.31 29.63 -3.61
C PRO A 117 -25.35 30.01 -4.67
N PHE A 118 -26.66 29.99 -4.37
CA PHE A 118 -27.68 30.41 -5.33
C PHE A 118 -27.65 31.93 -5.61
N ALA A 119 -27.02 32.73 -4.73
CA ALA A 119 -26.79 34.14 -4.97
C ALA A 119 -25.92 34.42 -6.21
N PHE A 120 -25.14 33.45 -6.71
CA PHE A 120 -24.44 33.57 -7.99
C PHE A 120 -25.38 33.70 -9.19
N LEU A 121 -26.64 33.28 -9.08
CA LEU A 121 -27.64 33.44 -10.15
C LEU A 121 -28.08 34.89 -10.34
N ASN A 122 -27.76 35.79 -9.40
CA ASN A 122 -28.10 37.20 -9.52
C ASN A 122 -27.24 37.90 -10.58
N PHE A 123 -27.86 38.29 -11.69
CA PHE A 123 -27.18 38.94 -12.80
C PHE A 123 -26.56 40.29 -12.41
N SER A 124 -27.24 41.08 -11.58
CA SER A 124 -26.74 42.38 -11.11
C SER A 124 -25.43 42.23 -10.34
N PHE A 125 -25.32 41.21 -9.48
CA PHE A 125 -24.09 40.88 -8.77
C PHE A 125 -22.96 40.48 -9.73
N LEU A 126 -23.17 39.48 -10.60
CA LEU A 126 -22.14 38.95 -11.49
C LEU A 126 -21.57 40.03 -12.42
N TRP A 127 -22.44 40.88 -12.98
CA TRP A 127 -22.04 41.89 -13.93
C TRP A 127 -21.31 43.07 -13.27
N ASN A 128 -21.79 43.51 -12.10
CA ASN A 128 -21.25 44.70 -11.42
C ASN A 128 -20.00 44.38 -10.59
N VAL A 129 -19.92 43.17 -10.01
CA VAL A 129 -18.92 42.75 -9.00
C VAL A 129 -18.07 41.56 -9.48
N LYS A 130 -17.61 41.58 -10.73
CA LYS A 130 -16.86 40.46 -11.37
C LYS A 130 -15.71 39.88 -10.54
N VAL A 131 -14.84 40.73 -9.98
CA VAL A 131 -13.70 40.27 -9.17
C VAL A 131 -14.18 39.68 -7.83
N GLY A 132 -15.20 40.27 -7.22
CA GLY A 132 -15.83 39.68 -6.03
C GLY A 132 -16.49 38.33 -6.31
N ALA A 133 -17.14 38.17 -7.47
CA ALA A 133 -17.70 36.89 -7.90
C ALA A 133 -16.62 35.80 -8.03
N VAL A 134 -15.46 36.12 -8.60
CA VAL A 134 -14.31 35.19 -8.64
C VAL A 134 -13.83 34.85 -7.23
N LEU A 135 -13.65 35.84 -6.35
CA LEU A 135 -13.23 35.60 -4.96
C LEU A 135 -14.22 34.73 -4.19
N ALA A 136 -15.52 34.93 -4.37
CA ALA A 136 -16.56 34.11 -3.77
C ALA A 136 -16.57 32.69 -4.36
N ALA A 137 -16.42 32.54 -5.68
CA ALA A 137 -16.35 31.22 -6.32
C ALA A 137 -15.15 30.43 -5.80
N LEU A 138 -14.02 31.10 -5.59
CA LEU A 138 -12.84 30.50 -4.99
C LEU A 138 -13.11 29.99 -3.57
N THR A 139 -13.89 30.68 -2.74
CA THR A 139 -14.27 30.16 -1.41
C THR A 139 -15.08 28.86 -1.49
N TRP A 140 -15.94 28.72 -2.49
CA TRP A 140 -16.75 27.51 -2.71
C TRP A 140 -15.97 26.34 -3.34
N LEU A 141 -14.87 26.61 -4.06
CA LEU A 141 -14.01 25.58 -4.65
C LEU A 141 -13.00 24.99 -3.66
N MET A 142 -12.81 25.61 -2.50
CA MET A 142 -11.86 25.13 -1.47
C MET A 142 -12.10 23.70 -0.97
N PRO A 143 -13.34 23.18 -0.82
CA PRO A 143 -13.58 21.79 -0.45
C PRO A 143 -12.94 20.76 -1.38
N LEU A 144 -12.80 21.07 -2.67
CA LEU A 144 -12.17 20.13 -3.64
C LEU A 144 -10.69 19.92 -3.34
N SER A 145 -9.97 20.96 -2.90
CA SER A 145 -8.56 20.82 -2.51
C SER A 145 -8.37 19.87 -1.31
N ALA A 146 -9.37 19.81 -0.42
CA ALA A 146 -9.33 18.94 0.75
C ALA A 146 -9.68 17.48 0.46
N LEU A 147 -10.28 17.22 -0.70
CA LEU A 147 -10.59 15.86 -1.15
C LEU A 147 -9.35 15.14 -1.70
N VAL A 148 -8.51 15.87 -2.44
CA VAL A 148 -7.38 15.28 -3.18
C VAL A 148 -6.11 15.15 -2.32
N THR A 149 -5.91 16.04 -1.36
CA THR A 149 -4.68 16.12 -0.57
C THR A 149 -4.43 14.93 0.37
N PRO A 150 -5.43 14.34 1.07
CA PRO A 150 -5.19 13.16 1.90
C PRO A 150 -4.79 11.92 1.10
N ALA A 151 -5.23 11.82 -0.16
CA ALA A 151 -4.96 10.69 -1.07
C ALA A 151 -3.52 10.65 -1.62
N THR A 152 -2.64 11.55 -1.17
CA THR A 152 -1.23 11.61 -1.60
C THR A 152 -0.31 10.64 -0.85
N LEU A 153 -0.79 10.04 0.24
CA LEU A 153 -0.17 8.92 0.92
C LEU A 153 -0.93 7.65 0.55
N THR A 154 -0.28 6.77 -0.21
CA THR A 154 -0.86 5.48 -0.61
C THR A 154 -0.17 4.35 0.12
N ILE A 155 -0.93 3.27 0.33
CA ILE A 155 -0.39 2.03 0.88
C ILE A 155 -0.12 1.12 -0.32
N VAL A 156 1.14 0.77 -0.52
CA VAL A 156 1.55 -0.12 -1.60
C VAL A 156 2.15 -1.38 -0.96
N PRO A 157 1.76 -2.59 -1.41
CA PRO A 157 2.45 -3.81 -0.99
C PRO A 157 3.91 -3.72 -1.45
N SER A 158 4.83 -3.86 -0.51
CA SER A 158 6.27 -3.92 -0.75
C SER A 158 6.83 -5.21 -0.19
N VAL A 159 7.99 -5.59 -0.68
CA VAL A 159 8.56 -6.89 -0.43
C VAL A 159 9.78 -6.74 0.48
N THR A 160 9.75 -7.30 1.69
CA THR A 160 10.90 -7.26 2.61
C THR A 160 11.54 -8.63 2.81
N ILE A 161 12.82 -8.80 2.47
CA ILE A 161 13.56 -10.05 2.70
C ILE A 161 14.17 -10.01 4.11
N THR A 162 13.76 -10.92 5.00
CA THR A 162 14.36 -11.00 6.34
C THR A 162 14.95 -12.40 6.56
N PRO A 163 16.28 -12.55 6.72
CA PRO A 163 16.87 -13.85 7.05
C PRO A 163 16.50 -14.22 8.48
N GLN A 164 15.89 -15.40 8.67
CA GLN A 164 15.61 -15.97 9.99
C GLN A 164 16.27 -17.35 10.13
N ILE A 165 16.80 -17.62 11.33
CA ILE A 165 17.35 -18.93 11.70
C ILE A 165 16.18 -19.80 12.18
N MET A 166 15.95 -20.95 11.53
CA MET A 166 14.89 -21.89 11.91
C MET A 166 15.43 -23.33 11.98
N ASN A 167 14.87 -24.14 12.87
CA ASN A 167 15.17 -25.56 12.95
C ASN A 167 14.31 -26.33 11.94
N VAL A 168 14.96 -27.13 11.11
CA VAL A 168 14.31 -27.95 10.07
C VAL A 168 14.40 -29.43 10.48
N PRO A 169 13.30 -30.22 10.40
CA PRO A 169 13.37 -31.64 10.67
C PRO A 169 14.21 -32.35 9.59
N MET A 170 15.18 -33.15 10.04
CA MET A 170 16.03 -33.99 9.18
C MET A 170 15.85 -35.45 9.59
N VAL A 171 16.02 -36.36 8.63
CA VAL A 171 16.07 -37.81 8.92
C VAL A 171 17.25 -38.09 9.84
N ASN A 172 17.00 -38.77 10.95
CA ASN A 172 18.05 -39.21 11.85
C ASN A 172 18.67 -40.52 11.34
N TYR A 173 19.81 -40.45 10.67
CA TYR A 173 20.49 -41.65 10.14
C TYR A 173 21.10 -42.56 11.22
N THR A 174 21.17 -42.12 12.49
CA THR A 174 21.64 -42.99 13.59
C THR A 174 20.53 -43.91 14.11
N ASP A 175 19.26 -43.58 13.86
CA ASP A 175 18.10 -44.36 14.30
C ASP A 175 17.18 -44.62 13.10
N THR A 176 17.42 -45.74 12.44
CA THR A 176 16.73 -46.14 11.22
C THR A 176 15.48 -46.99 11.50
N SER A 177 15.07 -47.14 12.77
CA SER A 177 13.93 -47.98 13.19
C SER A 177 12.58 -47.59 12.57
N SER A 178 12.46 -46.36 12.08
CA SER A 178 11.27 -45.87 11.35
C SER A 178 11.29 -46.20 9.85
N LEU A 179 12.47 -46.47 9.29
CA LEU A 179 12.68 -46.79 7.87
C LEU A 179 12.82 -48.30 7.66
N PHE A 180 13.41 -48.99 8.64
CA PHE A 180 13.62 -50.42 8.65
C PHE A 180 13.19 -50.99 9.99
N PHE A 181 12.66 -52.21 10.00
CA PHE A 181 12.40 -53.01 11.19
C PHE A 181 13.60 -53.96 11.40
N PRO A 182 14.60 -53.57 12.21
CA PRO A 182 15.68 -54.46 12.57
C PRO A 182 15.12 -55.55 13.51
N ASP A 183 14.80 -56.70 12.96
CA ASP A 183 14.61 -57.92 13.73
C ASP A 183 15.80 -58.83 13.40
N ASP A 184 16.48 -59.37 14.41
CA ASP A 184 17.59 -60.30 14.23
C ASP A 184 17.15 -61.57 13.47
N SER A 185 15.84 -61.84 13.39
CA SER A 185 15.26 -62.91 12.58
C SER A 185 15.03 -62.56 11.10
N ASN A 186 15.10 -61.27 10.73
CA ASN A 186 15.00 -60.79 9.34
C ASN A 186 16.38 -60.59 8.69
N VAL A 187 17.45 -60.80 9.45
CA VAL A 187 18.82 -60.81 8.95
C VAL A 187 19.01 -62.07 8.10
N GLY A 188 19.01 -61.92 6.77
CA GLY A 188 19.09 -63.02 5.80
C GLY A 188 17.77 -63.40 5.13
N VAL A 189 16.71 -62.59 5.32
CA VAL A 189 15.44 -62.77 4.63
C VAL A 189 15.47 -62.04 3.28
N ASP A 190 15.19 -62.79 2.22
CA ASP A 190 15.32 -62.39 0.82
C ASP A 190 14.47 -61.15 0.47
N VAL A 191 15.01 -60.25 -0.38
CA VAL A 191 14.42 -58.93 -0.71
C VAL A 191 13.02 -59.06 -1.31
N ASN A 192 12.73 -60.22 -1.90
CA ASN A 192 11.48 -60.56 -2.56
C ASN A 192 10.39 -61.08 -1.62
N THR A 193 10.68 -61.22 -0.32
CA THR A 193 9.70 -61.60 0.69
C THR A 193 9.07 -60.37 1.34
N VAL A 194 7.83 -60.52 1.82
CA VAL A 194 7.04 -59.45 2.46
C VAL A 194 7.69 -58.96 3.77
N ASP A 195 8.64 -59.73 4.30
CA ASP A 195 9.29 -59.53 5.61
C ASP A 195 10.77 -59.09 5.49
N ASN A 196 11.17 -58.46 4.38
CA ASN A 196 12.53 -57.96 4.13
C ASN A 196 13.01 -56.80 5.04
N GLY A 197 12.28 -56.53 6.14
CA GLY A 197 12.60 -55.50 7.11
C GLY A 197 12.39 -54.05 6.62
N ILE A 198 11.92 -53.79 5.39
CA ILE A 198 11.64 -52.42 4.92
C ILE A 198 10.28 -51.95 5.44
N SER A 199 10.19 -50.74 5.98
CA SER A 199 8.91 -50.25 6.49
C SER A 199 7.91 -49.98 5.35
N PRO A 200 6.58 -50.22 5.55
CA PRO A 200 5.56 -49.91 4.54
C PRO A 200 5.57 -48.44 4.09
N PHE A 201 6.02 -47.54 4.97
CA PHE A 201 6.23 -46.14 4.63
C PHE A 201 7.33 -45.97 3.58
N MET A 202 8.50 -46.58 3.81
CA MET A 202 9.65 -46.51 2.91
C MET A 202 9.36 -47.17 1.56
N SER A 203 8.70 -48.33 1.53
CA SER A 203 8.32 -49.02 0.28
C SER A 203 7.35 -48.17 -0.56
N ARG A 204 6.36 -47.52 0.07
CA ARG A 204 5.44 -46.61 -0.63
C ARG A 204 6.15 -45.37 -1.16
N LEU A 205 7.07 -44.81 -0.38
CA LEU A 205 7.86 -43.65 -0.77
C LEU A 205 8.75 -43.97 -1.98
N MET A 206 9.48 -45.10 -1.94
CA MET A 206 10.31 -45.57 -3.04
C MET A 206 9.47 -45.81 -4.31
N ALA A 207 8.34 -46.52 -4.20
CA ALA A 207 7.48 -46.81 -5.35
C ALA A 207 6.91 -45.53 -6.00
N ALA A 208 6.46 -44.56 -5.19
CA ALA A 208 5.95 -43.30 -5.69
C ALA A 208 7.05 -42.42 -6.32
N THR A 209 8.25 -42.41 -5.75
CA THR A 209 9.43 -41.70 -6.29
C THR A 209 9.87 -42.34 -7.61
N ALA A 210 9.95 -43.67 -7.66
CA ALA A 210 10.33 -44.40 -8.88
C ALA A 210 9.31 -44.20 -10.01
N ALA A 211 8.01 -44.19 -9.70
CA ALA A 211 6.96 -43.97 -10.69
C ALA A 211 6.93 -42.53 -11.23
N SER A 212 7.29 -41.54 -10.41
CA SER A 212 7.31 -40.12 -10.80
C SER A 212 8.63 -39.68 -11.40
N LEU A 213 9.72 -40.44 -11.16
CA LEU A 213 11.09 -40.06 -11.49
C LEU A 213 11.47 -38.66 -10.95
N ASP A 214 10.83 -38.24 -9.86
CA ASP A 214 10.98 -36.91 -9.25
C ASP A 214 10.91 -37.00 -7.73
N ILE A 215 11.46 -35.99 -7.05
CA ILE A 215 11.37 -35.89 -5.59
C ILE A 215 9.96 -35.45 -5.22
N LEU A 216 9.26 -36.29 -4.44
CA LEU A 216 7.88 -36.02 -4.07
C LEU A 216 7.74 -34.72 -3.25
N PRO A 217 6.64 -33.95 -3.45
CA PRO A 217 6.36 -32.77 -2.65
C PRO A 217 6.15 -33.14 -1.18
N MET A 218 6.69 -32.32 -0.28
CA MET A 218 6.64 -32.52 1.17
C MET A 218 5.77 -31.46 1.85
N ALA A 219 5.41 -31.68 3.12
CA ALA A 219 4.73 -30.68 3.91
C ALA A 219 5.67 -29.48 4.17
N ALA A 220 5.19 -28.27 3.91
CA ALA A 220 5.95 -27.05 4.18
C ALA A 220 6.03 -26.75 5.68
N ILE A 221 7.22 -26.36 6.15
CA ILE A 221 7.46 -25.95 7.53
C ILE A 221 6.83 -24.57 7.81
N ALA A 222 6.86 -23.69 6.82
CA ALA A 222 6.25 -22.36 6.87
C ALA A 222 5.69 -21.97 5.49
N PRO A 223 4.56 -21.24 5.45
CA PRO A 223 4.01 -20.76 4.19
C PRO A 223 4.92 -19.71 3.56
N ALA A 224 5.20 -19.83 2.26
CA ALA A 224 6.00 -18.90 1.47
C ALA A 224 7.45 -18.71 2.00
N ALA A 225 8.06 -19.79 2.48
CA ALA A 225 9.44 -19.80 2.93
C ALA A 225 10.35 -20.55 1.94
N SER A 226 11.59 -20.10 1.83
CA SER A 226 12.64 -20.84 1.12
C SER A 226 13.88 -20.89 1.99
N TYR A 227 14.51 -22.07 2.09
CA TYR A 227 15.72 -22.27 2.89
C TYR A 227 16.65 -23.27 2.21
N SER A 228 17.95 -23.13 2.47
CA SER A 228 18.97 -24.07 2.01
C SER A 228 19.44 -24.91 3.19
N LEU A 229 19.55 -26.22 3.00
CA LEU A 229 20.05 -27.17 3.98
C LEU A 229 21.26 -27.90 3.40
N GLU A 230 22.35 -27.90 4.16
CA GLU A 230 23.52 -28.72 3.90
C GLU A 230 23.48 -29.95 4.80
N PHE A 231 23.55 -31.14 4.21
CA PHE A 231 23.56 -32.39 4.95
C PHE A 231 24.38 -33.49 4.26
N SER A 232 24.95 -34.39 5.06
CA SER A 232 25.69 -35.56 4.56
C SER A 232 24.73 -36.74 4.38
N ALA A 233 24.77 -37.38 3.22
CA ALA A 233 23.99 -38.59 2.91
C ALA A 233 24.74 -39.48 1.90
N PRO A 234 24.44 -40.79 1.85
CA PRO A 234 25.02 -41.69 0.87
C PRO A 234 24.52 -41.35 -0.54
N SER A 235 25.42 -41.39 -1.52
CA SER A 235 25.08 -41.37 -2.95
C SER A 235 25.63 -42.60 -3.65
N LEU A 236 25.07 -42.91 -4.81
CA LEU A 236 25.59 -43.95 -5.69
C LEU A 236 26.47 -43.31 -6.77
N SER A 237 27.75 -43.61 -6.74
CA SER A 237 28.70 -43.25 -7.79
C SER A 237 28.78 -44.39 -8.81
N CYS A 238 28.09 -44.23 -9.94
CA CYS A 238 28.05 -45.23 -11.01
C CYS A 238 29.08 -44.92 -12.10
N ILE A 239 30.03 -45.83 -12.30
CA ILE A 239 30.99 -45.81 -13.42
C ILE A 239 30.70 -46.96 -14.38
N ARG A 240 31.17 -46.87 -15.63
CA ARG A 240 31.09 -48.02 -16.55
C ARG A 240 31.85 -49.21 -15.98
N ALA A 241 31.21 -50.37 -16.03
CA ALA A 241 31.78 -51.59 -15.48
C ALA A 241 33.01 -52.05 -16.29
N PRO A 242 34.10 -52.47 -15.62
CA PRO A 242 35.25 -53.07 -16.30
C PRO A 242 34.90 -54.44 -16.89
N ASP A 243 35.69 -54.91 -17.87
CA ASP A 243 35.38 -56.12 -18.66
C ASP A 243 35.14 -57.37 -17.80
N ASN A 244 35.87 -57.53 -16.70
CA ASN A 244 35.70 -58.63 -15.75
C ASN A 244 34.33 -58.60 -15.06
N VAL A 245 33.84 -57.42 -14.68
CA VAL A 245 32.53 -57.22 -14.06
C VAL A 245 31.42 -57.38 -15.11
N THR A 246 31.62 -56.83 -16.31
CA THR A 246 30.69 -56.96 -17.44
C THR A 246 30.47 -58.43 -17.82
N ALA A 247 31.52 -59.26 -17.79
CA ALA A 247 31.39 -60.71 -18.02
C ALA A 247 30.49 -61.39 -16.98
N VAL A 248 30.60 -60.99 -15.71
CA VAL A 248 29.77 -61.52 -14.62
C VAL A 248 28.32 -61.07 -14.75
N ILE A 249 28.08 -59.78 -14.99
CA ILE A 249 26.73 -59.25 -15.21
C ILE A 249 26.02 -59.97 -16.36
N ASN A 250 26.75 -60.26 -17.45
CA ASN A 250 26.23 -61.01 -18.59
C ASN A 250 25.90 -62.47 -18.25
N ARG A 251 26.74 -63.15 -17.46
CA ARG A 251 26.46 -64.50 -16.98
C ARG A 251 25.14 -64.51 -16.19
N VAL A 252 25.01 -63.63 -15.20
CA VAL A 252 23.78 -63.49 -14.39
C VAL A 252 22.57 -63.21 -15.27
N ALA A 253 22.66 -62.23 -16.17
CA ALA A 253 21.57 -61.88 -17.08
C ALA A 253 21.11 -63.07 -17.95
N ASN A 254 22.04 -63.90 -18.44
CA ASN A 254 21.72 -65.07 -19.26
C ASN A 254 20.91 -66.11 -18.46
N TYR A 255 21.28 -66.41 -17.22
CA TYR A 255 20.47 -67.27 -16.36
C TYR A 255 19.11 -66.66 -16.03
N THR A 256 19.04 -65.35 -15.80
CA THR A 256 17.75 -64.68 -15.55
C THR A 256 16.82 -64.79 -16.78
N THR A 257 17.36 -64.74 -18.01
CA THR A 257 16.53 -64.96 -19.22
C THR A 257 15.92 -66.36 -19.28
N SER A 258 16.60 -67.37 -18.73
CA SER A 258 16.06 -68.74 -18.67
C SER A 258 14.79 -68.84 -17.81
N ILE A 259 14.65 -67.97 -16.81
CA ILE A 259 13.48 -67.88 -15.93
C ILE A 259 12.37 -67.03 -16.55
N SER A 260 12.71 -65.90 -17.18
CA SER A 260 11.72 -65.00 -17.79
C SER A 260 11.23 -65.43 -19.18
N GLY A 261 11.90 -66.38 -19.84
CA GLY A 261 11.61 -66.82 -21.22
C GLY A 261 12.29 -65.95 -22.29
N THR A 262 11.73 -65.86 -23.50
CA THR A 262 12.29 -65.14 -24.67
C THR A 262 12.39 -63.61 -24.57
N TRP A 263 12.14 -63.02 -23.40
CA TRP A 263 12.17 -61.57 -23.20
C TRP A 263 13.59 -61.09 -22.93
N THR A 264 14.03 -60.04 -23.63
CA THR A 264 15.29 -59.37 -23.33
C THR A 264 15.13 -58.54 -22.05
N ILE A 265 16.07 -58.66 -21.12
CA ILE A 265 16.03 -57.92 -19.85
C ILE A 265 16.59 -56.50 -20.09
N PRO A 266 15.74 -55.45 -20.08
CA PRO A 266 16.19 -54.09 -20.33
C PRO A 266 16.92 -53.50 -19.13
N PHE A 267 16.61 -53.97 -17.92
CA PHE A 267 17.23 -53.50 -16.69
C PHE A 267 17.43 -54.65 -15.71
N LEU A 268 18.64 -54.79 -15.18
CA LEU A 268 18.99 -55.74 -14.12
C LEU A 268 19.92 -55.02 -13.15
N ALA A 269 19.61 -55.04 -11.86
CA ALA A 269 20.48 -54.52 -10.82
C ALA A 269 20.58 -55.52 -9.67
N PHE A 270 21.80 -55.82 -9.23
CA PHE A 270 22.04 -56.73 -8.10
C PHE A 270 23.34 -56.39 -7.38
N THR A 271 23.47 -56.88 -6.15
CA THR A 271 24.69 -56.80 -5.35
C THR A 271 25.47 -58.10 -5.51
N PRO A 272 26.74 -58.08 -5.94
CA PRO A 272 27.53 -59.29 -6.14
C PRO A 272 27.95 -59.92 -4.81
N GLN A 273 28.11 -61.24 -4.79
CA GLN A 273 28.69 -61.97 -3.66
C GLN A 273 30.22 -62.13 -3.81
N ASP A 274 30.94 -62.28 -2.70
CA ASP A 274 32.42 -62.33 -2.64
C ASP A 274 33.04 -63.40 -3.57
N GLY A 275 32.32 -64.48 -3.88
CA GLY A 275 32.77 -65.55 -4.78
C GLY A 275 32.66 -65.26 -6.28
N MET A 276 31.85 -64.28 -6.70
CA MET A 276 31.52 -64.07 -8.11
C MET A 276 32.65 -63.49 -8.96
N LEU A 277 33.61 -62.81 -8.33
CA LEU A 277 34.78 -62.23 -9.02
C LEU A 277 35.95 -63.21 -9.14
N ILE A 278 35.91 -64.35 -8.43
CA ILE A 278 36.97 -65.34 -8.41
C ILE A 278 36.62 -66.40 -9.46
N ASP A 279 37.05 -66.19 -10.71
CA ASP A 279 36.87 -67.13 -11.81
C ASP A 279 37.71 -68.40 -11.54
N SER A 280 37.17 -69.31 -10.72
CA SER A 280 37.80 -70.60 -10.42
C SER A 280 37.48 -71.67 -11.47
N GLY A 281 36.75 -71.33 -12.54
CA GLY A 281 36.58 -72.19 -13.71
C GLY A 281 35.76 -73.47 -13.50
N VAL A 282 35.08 -73.66 -12.35
CA VAL A 282 34.37 -74.92 -12.05
C VAL A 282 32.93 -74.81 -11.52
N ASN A 283 32.37 -73.63 -11.25
CA ASN A 283 31.03 -73.52 -10.63
C ASN A 283 30.00 -72.84 -11.54
N TYR A 284 29.47 -73.59 -12.51
CA TYR A 284 28.30 -73.18 -13.31
C TYR A 284 27.01 -73.15 -12.45
N ASP A 285 26.97 -73.97 -11.39
CA ASP A 285 25.83 -74.10 -10.49
C ASP A 285 25.67 -72.87 -9.56
N ASP A 286 26.75 -72.15 -9.24
CA ASP A 286 26.76 -71.00 -8.32
C ASP A 286 26.00 -69.77 -8.87
N TYR A 287 26.11 -69.51 -10.18
CA TYR A 287 25.35 -68.43 -10.82
C TYR A 287 23.87 -68.76 -10.99
N GLN A 288 23.56 -70.01 -11.33
CA GLN A 288 22.18 -70.47 -11.47
C GLN A 288 21.49 -70.47 -10.10
N GLU A 289 22.16 -71.00 -9.08
CA GLU A 289 21.66 -71.03 -7.70
C GLU A 289 21.50 -69.63 -7.11
N PHE A 290 22.42 -68.71 -7.39
CA PHE A 290 22.27 -67.28 -7.06
C PHE A 290 21.06 -66.65 -7.74
N VAL A 291 20.87 -66.87 -9.04
CA VAL A 291 19.72 -66.31 -9.76
C VAL A 291 18.43 -66.92 -9.22
N ASP A 292 18.36 -68.23 -9.03
CA ASP A 292 17.17 -68.93 -8.53
C ASP A 292 16.83 -68.55 -7.07
N SER A 293 17.83 -68.17 -6.26
CA SER A 293 17.63 -67.84 -4.84
C SER A 293 17.47 -66.35 -4.55
N CYS A 294 18.15 -65.48 -5.30
CA CYS A 294 18.24 -64.04 -5.01
C CYS A 294 17.55 -63.14 -6.05
N ILE A 295 17.25 -63.67 -7.25
CA ILE A 295 16.64 -62.89 -8.34
C ILE A 295 15.26 -63.48 -8.72
N GLY A 296 15.16 -64.79 -8.87
CA GLY A 296 13.94 -65.55 -9.08
C GLY A 296 13.33 -65.90 -7.73
N ALA A 297 12.03 -65.74 -7.56
CA ALA A 297 11.33 -66.17 -6.35
C ALA A 297 11.10 -67.70 -6.34
N ALA A 298 12.12 -68.50 -6.64
CA ALA A 298 11.99 -69.95 -6.65
C ALA A 298 12.14 -70.50 -5.23
N SER A 299 11.10 -71.21 -4.76
CA SER A 299 11.16 -71.93 -3.48
C SER A 299 12.27 -72.98 -3.52
N SER A 300 13.36 -72.72 -2.80
CA SER A 300 14.46 -73.62 -2.43
C SER A 300 14.49 -74.95 -3.20
N ILE A 301 15.24 -75.01 -4.30
CA ILE A 301 15.53 -76.28 -4.95
C ILE A 301 16.51 -77.01 -4.02
N ASN A 302 16.08 -78.10 -3.39
CA ASN A 302 16.89 -79.03 -2.57
C ASN A 302 17.22 -78.67 -1.11
N GLY A 303 16.43 -77.83 -0.43
CA GLY A 303 16.51 -77.71 1.04
C GLY A 303 17.82 -77.13 1.61
N SER A 304 18.73 -76.67 0.76
CA SER A 304 19.79 -75.72 1.11
C SER A 304 19.20 -74.31 1.08
N SER A 305 19.16 -73.64 2.23
CA SER A 305 18.90 -72.20 2.29
C SER A 305 20.16 -71.49 1.83
N PHE A 306 20.18 -71.00 0.60
CA PHE A 306 21.17 -70.01 0.19
C PHE A 306 20.79 -68.67 0.81
N TYR A 307 21.68 -68.12 1.62
CA TYR A 307 21.53 -66.77 2.15
C TYR A 307 21.97 -65.81 1.06
N CYS A 308 21.03 -65.02 0.56
CA CYS A 308 21.37 -63.85 -0.22
C CYS A 308 21.97 -62.84 0.76
N ASP A 309 23.30 -62.84 0.88
CA ASP A 309 24.01 -61.82 1.61
C ASP A 309 23.72 -60.49 0.91
N GLY A 310 22.71 -59.77 1.41
CA GLY A 310 22.47 -58.39 1.06
C GLY A 310 23.66 -57.54 1.50
N MET A 311 23.61 -56.25 1.18
CA MET A 311 24.66 -55.25 1.50
C MET A 311 25.08 -55.18 2.99
N ALA A 312 24.47 -55.95 3.89
CA ALA A 312 24.65 -55.94 5.34
C ALA A 312 25.66 -56.98 5.87
N PHE A 313 26.04 -58.01 5.10
CA PHE A 313 26.99 -59.02 5.57
C PHE A 313 28.40 -58.74 5.04
N ASN A 314 29.19 -58.00 5.82
CA ASN A 314 30.60 -57.73 5.50
C ASN A 314 31.50 -58.48 6.49
N TYR A 315 31.97 -59.67 6.10
CA TYR A 315 33.07 -60.37 6.76
C TYR A 315 34.41 -59.98 6.12
N GLY A 316 34.72 -58.67 6.10
CA GLY A 316 36.08 -58.19 5.80
C GLY A 316 36.19 -57.14 4.70
N GLY A 317 35.83 -55.90 5.02
CA GLY A 317 36.42 -54.69 4.44
C GLY A 317 36.22 -54.42 2.93
N SER A 318 35.41 -55.21 2.21
CA SER A 318 35.11 -54.95 0.79
C SER A 318 34.04 -53.86 0.65
N SER A 319 34.24 -52.92 -0.27
CA SER A 319 33.27 -51.86 -0.61
C SER A 319 31.98 -52.47 -1.16
N THR A 320 30.82 -51.94 -0.77
CA THR A 320 29.52 -52.39 -1.27
C THR A 320 29.28 -51.83 -2.67
N TYR A 321 29.16 -52.73 -3.66
CA TYR A 321 28.89 -52.39 -5.05
C TYR A 321 27.49 -52.85 -5.47
N ILE A 322 26.83 -52.06 -6.32
CA ILE A 322 25.63 -52.45 -7.06
C ILE A 322 26.04 -52.52 -8.53
N TRP A 323 25.82 -53.67 -9.16
CA TRP A 323 26.09 -53.86 -10.57
C TRP A 323 24.80 -53.80 -11.36
N VAL A 324 24.82 -53.02 -12.44
CA VAL A 324 23.63 -52.67 -13.20
C VAL A 324 23.87 -52.95 -14.69
N LYS A 325 22.95 -53.67 -15.31
CA LYS A 325 22.78 -53.71 -16.76
C LYS A 325 21.60 -52.80 -17.12
N SER A 326 21.82 -51.86 -18.02
CA SER A 326 20.78 -51.02 -18.61
C SER A 326 20.91 -51.08 -20.12
N ASP A 327 19.96 -51.74 -20.78
CA ASP A 327 20.02 -52.05 -22.22
C ASP A 327 21.37 -52.66 -22.61
N ASP A 328 22.21 -51.95 -23.37
CA ASP A 328 23.53 -52.41 -23.82
C ASP A 328 24.71 -51.94 -22.94
N ASP A 329 24.43 -51.12 -21.92
CA ASP A 329 25.43 -50.56 -21.01
C ASP A 329 25.51 -51.31 -19.67
N TYR A 330 26.72 -51.34 -19.10
CA TYR A 330 27.03 -51.98 -17.82
C TYR A 330 27.65 -50.95 -16.88
N TYR A 331 27.13 -50.89 -15.66
CA TYR A 331 27.58 -49.95 -14.64
C TYR A 331 27.95 -50.69 -13.34
N SER A 332 29.01 -50.21 -12.70
CA SER A 332 29.37 -50.56 -11.33
C SER A 332 29.19 -49.32 -10.48
N CYS A 333 28.25 -49.38 -9.54
CA CYS A 333 27.91 -48.30 -8.64
C CYS A 333 28.46 -48.59 -7.24
N SER A 334 29.24 -47.67 -6.66
CA SER A 334 29.65 -47.73 -5.25
C SER A 334 28.87 -46.73 -4.42
N VAL A 335 28.70 -47.02 -3.12
CA VAL A 335 28.19 -46.03 -2.16
C VAL A 335 29.31 -45.07 -1.78
N GLU A 336 29.08 -43.77 -1.94
CA GLU A 336 29.99 -42.70 -1.55
C GLU A 336 29.32 -41.79 -0.51
N GLU A 337 30.11 -41.30 0.45
CA GLU A 337 29.65 -40.24 1.35
C GLU A 337 29.67 -38.90 0.62
N THR A 338 28.50 -38.27 0.49
CA THR A 338 28.35 -37.00 -0.23
C THR A 338 27.67 -35.95 0.62
N ILE A 339 28.10 -34.70 0.46
CA ILE A 339 27.47 -33.54 1.07
C ILE A 339 26.52 -32.93 0.05
N PHE A 340 25.24 -32.91 0.38
CA PHE A 340 24.20 -32.29 -0.43
C PHE A 340 23.91 -30.88 0.08
N ASN A 341 23.79 -29.93 -0.85
CA ASN A 341 23.27 -28.59 -0.57
C ASN A 341 21.96 -28.41 -1.34
N VAL A 342 20.84 -28.45 -0.62
CA VAL A 342 19.49 -28.50 -1.20
C VAL A 342 18.71 -27.26 -0.80
N THR A 343 18.05 -26.63 -1.77
CA THR A 343 17.15 -25.50 -1.51
C THR A 343 15.69 -25.95 -1.60
N PHE A 344 14.96 -25.75 -0.52
CA PHE A 344 13.54 -26.04 -0.42
C PHE A 344 12.74 -24.77 -0.69
N ASN A 345 11.67 -24.87 -1.46
CA ASN A 345 10.75 -23.77 -1.72
C ASN A 345 9.31 -24.15 -1.34
N ALA A 346 8.70 -23.42 -0.43
CA ALA A 346 7.34 -23.64 0.01
C ALA A 346 6.35 -22.70 -0.68
N THR A 347 5.35 -23.25 -1.35
CA THR A 347 4.18 -22.52 -1.84
C THR A 347 2.94 -23.00 -1.08
N GLY A 348 2.35 -22.11 -0.27
CA GLY A 348 1.26 -22.50 0.63
C GLY A 348 1.71 -23.54 1.66
N ASN A 349 1.11 -24.75 1.61
CA ASN A 349 1.38 -25.83 2.56
C ASN A 349 2.30 -26.93 2.00
N THR A 350 2.77 -26.79 0.75
CA THR A 350 3.60 -27.78 0.07
C THR A 350 4.98 -27.20 -0.22
N GLN A 351 6.04 -27.99 -0.01
CA GLN A 351 7.41 -27.64 -0.35
C GLN A 351 7.96 -28.57 -1.43
N THR A 352 8.70 -28.01 -2.39
CA THR A 352 9.38 -28.73 -3.48
C THR A 352 10.86 -28.36 -3.54
N ILE A 353 11.65 -29.19 -4.23
CA ILE A 353 13.08 -28.98 -4.48
C ILE A 353 13.25 -28.70 -5.97
N ASN A 354 13.77 -27.52 -6.36
CA ASN A 354 14.02 -27.17 -7.76
C ASN A 354 15.54 -27.09 -8.02
N GLN A 355 16.04 -27.81 -9.03
CA GLN A 355 17.41 -27.67 -9.57
C GLN A 355 17.39 -26.92 -10.92
N PRO A 356 18.34 -26.02 -11.27
CA PRO A 356 19.26 -25.22 -10.46
C PRO A 356 19.08 -23.69 -10.70
N TYR A 357 18.85 -22.85 -9.68
CA TYR A 357 19.20 -21.40 -9.74
C TYR A 357 19.04 -20.63 -8.42
N SER A 358 19.71 -19.47 -8.41
CA SER A 358 19.85 -18.42 -7.40
C SER A 358 18.58 -17.60 -7.07
N PHE A 359 18.68 -16.87 -5.96
CA PHE A 359 17.59 -16.38 -5.12
C PHE A 359 17.07 -14.97 -5.43
N ASN A 360 15.83 -14.72 -5.03
CA ASN A 360 15.36 -13.50 -4.37
C ASN A 360 14.11 -13.85 -3.55
N VAL A 361 14.14 -13.59 -2.24
CA VAL A 361 13.01 -13.83 -1.33
C VAL A 361 11.97 -12.72 -1.49
N THR A 362 10.70 -13.01 -1.29
CA THR A 362 9.63 -12.01 -1.37
C THR A 362 8.62 -12.12 -0.22
N VAL A 363 8.65 -11.21 0.77
CA VAL A 363 7.63 -11.11 1.82
C VAL A 363 6.76 -9.87 1.63
N ASN A 364 5.47 -10.05 1.38
CA ASN A 364 4.53 -8.94 1.16
C ASN A 364 4.25 -8.16 2.47
N THR A 365 4.96 -7.05 2.66
CA THR A 365 4.75 -6.04 3.70
C THR A 365 4.20 -4.76 3.08
N ASN A 366 3.05 -4.29 3.52
CA ASN A 366 2.56 -2.98 3.07
C ASN A 366 3.50 -1.86 3.56
N ILE A 367 3.97 -1.00 2.66
CA ILE A 367 4.71 0.22 3.00
C ILE A 367 3.88 1.44 2.62
N TYR A 368 4.11 2.54 3.34
CA TYR A 368 3.63 3.85 2.93
C TYR A 368 4.50 4.38 1.78
N VAL A 369 3.85 4.80 0.70
CA VAL A 369 4.49 5.51 -0.42
C VAL A 369 3.92 6.92 -0.45
N TYR A 370 4.80 7.90 -0.29
CA TYR A 370 4.43 9.31 -0.28
C TYR A 370 4.73 9.99 -1.63
N ASN A 371 3.70 10.54 -2.29
CA ASN A 371 3.88 11.31 -3.51
C ASN A 371 3.96 12.82 -3.22
N VAL A 372 5.19 13.33 -3.13
CA VAL A 372 5.50 14.75 -2.85
C VAL A 372 4.92 15.69 -3.93
N ILE A 373 4.98 15.28 -5.20
CA ILE A 373 4.58 16.13 -6.35
C ILE A 373 3.09 16.43 -6.28
N ASN A 374 2.27 15.42 -6.02
CA ASN A 374 0.81 15.58 -5.94
C ASN A 374 0.42 16.48 -4.76
N LEU A 375 1.10 16.34 -3.62
CA LEU A 375 0.85 17.19 -2.45
C LEU A 375 1.28 18.65 -2.74
N ALA A 376 2.43 18.85 -3.36
CA ALA A 376 2.96 20.15 -3.72
C ALA A 376 2.06 20.88 -4.73
N LEU A 377 1.55 20.18 -5.76
CA LEU A 377 0.62 20.75 -6.73
C LEU A 377 -0.69 21.18 -6.06
N ALA A 378 -1.27 20.32 -5.24
CA ALA A 378 -2.56 20.61 -4.59
C ALA A 378 -2.47 21.79 -3.61
N TYR A 379 -1.43 21.85 -2.77
CA TYR A 379 -1.23 23.01 -1.89
C TYR A 379 -0.77 24.25 -2.65
N GLY A 380 0.13 24.10 -3.61
CA GLY A 380 0.74 25.20 -4.36
C GLY A 380 -0.28 26.01 -5.15
N VAL A 381 -1.18 25.35 -5.88
CA VAL A 381 -2.25 26.03 -6.62
C VAL A 381 -3.14 26.83 -5.67
N ALA A 382 -3.58 26.21 -4.57
CA ALA A 382 -4.46 26.87 -3.61
C ALA A 382 -3.76 28.00 -2.84
N VAL A 383 -2.46 27.88 -2.51
CA VAL A 383 -1.66 28.98 -1.94
C VAL A 383 -1.55 30.13 -2.95
N GLY A 384 -1.22 29.86 -4.22
CA GLY A 384 -1.09 30.88 -5.26
C GLY A 384 -2.36 31.69 -5.46
N VAL A 385 -3.52 31.00 -5.56
CA VAL A 385 -4.84 31.64 -5.65
C VAL A 385 -5.12 32.54 -4.45
N THR A 386 -4.72 32.12 -3.25
CA THR A 386 -4.92 32.90 -2.01
C THR A 386 -4.02 34.12 -1.97
N ILE A 387 -2.77 34.01 -2.40
CA ILE A 387 -1.85 35.16 -2.50
C ILE A 387 -2.46 36.23 -3.40
N VAL A 388 -2.97 35.85 -4.58
CA VAL A 388 -3.65 36.80 -5.49
C VAL A 388 -4.86 37.43 -4.81
N SER A 389 -5.65 36.64 -4.08
CA SER A 389 -6.84 37.12 -3.37
C SER A 389 -6.49 38.10 -2.26
N VAL A 390 -5.44 37.81 -1.48
CA VAL A 390 -4.91 38.70 -0.43
C VAL A 390 -4.38 39.99 -1.04
N ILE A 391 -3.66 39.94 -2.17
CA ILE A 391 -3.20 41.15 -2.88
C ILE A 391 -4.39 42.03 -3.29
N ILE A 392 -5.47 41.43 -3.82
CA ILE A 392 -6.69 42.16 -4.17
C ILE A 392 -7.32 42.81 -2.92
N GLY A 393 -7.41 42.07 -1.81
CA GLY A 393 -7.95 42.56 -0.54
C GLY A 393 -7.11 43.69 0.10
N LEU A 394 -5.79 43.55 0.08
CA LEU A 394 -4.87 44.59 0.57
C LEU A 394 -4.93 45.84 -0.30
N ARG A 395 -4.99 45.69 -1.63
CA ARG A 395 -5.20 46.83 -2.54
C ARG A 395 -6.53 47.53 -2.26
N ALA A 396 -7.59 46.76 -2.03
CA ALA A 396 -8.90 47.28 -1.66
C ALA A 396 -8.86 48.07 -0.33
N LEU A 397 -8.15 47.57 0.69
CA LEU A 397 -7.91 48.29 1.96
C LEU A 397 -7.19 49.62 1.75
N ILE A 398 -6.11 49.63 0.97
CA ILE A 398 -5.30 50.84 0.70
C ILE A 398 -6.16 51.91 0.01
N VAL A 399 -6.97 51.50 -0.96
CA VAL A 399 -7.91 52.38 -1.68
C VAL A 399 -9.02 52.90 -0.76
N ASN A 400 -9.59 52.03 0.07
CA ASN A 400 -10.69 52.39 0.96
C ASN A 400 -10.26 53.29 2.11
N GLY A 401 -8.99 53.21 2.55
CA GLY A 401 -8.43 53.98 3.66
C GLY A 401 -8.96 53.61 5.05
N VAL A 402 -9.95 52.72 5.14
CA VAL A 402 -10.59 52.22 6.36
C VAL A 402 -10.96 50.75 6.13
N SER A 403 -10.90 49.93 7.18
CA SER A 403 -11.36 48.55 7.15
C SER A 403 -12.89 48.51 7.24
N HIS A 404 -13.54 47.81 6.30
CA HIS A 404 -14.99 47.62 6.32
C HIS A 404 -15.35 46.21 6.79
N GLY A 405 -16.44 46.10 7.55
CA GLY A 405 -16.98 44.82 8.01
C GLY A 405 -18.36 44.55 7.41
N THR A 406 -18.82 43.30 7.49
CA THR A 406 -20.21 42.93 7.19
C THR A 406 -21.01 42.70 8.47
N SER A 407 -20.53 43.23 9.60
CA SER A 407 -21.23 43.13 10.87
C SER A 407 -22.53 43.95 10.83
N PHE A 408 -23.53 43.52 11.60
CA PHE A 408 -24.80 44.25 11.75
C PHE A 408 -24.57 45.74 12.05
N SER A 409 -23.61 46.06 12.93
CA SER A 409 -23.24 47.45 13.24
C SER A 409 -22.76 48.23 12.02
N ALA A 410 -21.95 47.64 11.15
CA ALA A 410 -21.44 48.29 9.94
C ALA A 410 -22.59 48.56 8.96
N ILE A 411 -23.48 47.58 8.79
CA ILE A 411 -24.67 47.70 7.94
C ILE A 411 -25.59 48.79 8.50
N MET A 412 -25.93 48.76 9.80
CA MET A 412 -26.77 49.74 10.48
C MET A 412 -26.24 51.17 10.34
N CYS A 413 -24.92 51.37 10.48
CA CYS A 413 -24.32 52.69 10.28
C CYS A 413 -24.38 53.13 8.82
N SER A 414 -24.21 52.20 7.88
CA SER A 414 -24.21 52.49 6.44
C SER A 414 -25.59 52.73 5.84
N THR A 415 -26.68 52.27 6.47
CA THR A 415 -28.06 52.37 5.91
C THR A 415 -28.87 53.55 6.46
N ARG A 416 -28.29 54.40 7.32
CA ARG A 416 -28.97 55.58 7.90
C ARG A 416 -29.11 56.72 6.89
N ASN A 417 -30.14 56.67 6.06
CA ASN A 417 -30.52 57.73 5.11
C ASN A 417 -32.06 57.93 5.09
N LYS A 418 -32.53 59.18 5.07
CA LYS A 418 -33.96 59.53 4.96
C LYS A 418 -34.58 59.05 3.65
N THR A 419 -33.84 59.12 2.54
CA THR A 419 -34.31 58.65 1.24
C THR A 419 -34.56 57.14 1.27
N LEU A 420 -33.66 56.38 1.88
CA LEU A 420 -33.87 54.95 2.11
C LEU A 420 -35.07 54.68 3.03
N ASP A 421 -35.25 55.48 4.08
CA ASP A 421 -36.39 55.36 5.01
C ASP A 421 -37.72 55.52 4.26
N SER A 422 -37.79 56.49 3.32
CA SER A 422 -38.97 56.67 2.45
C SER A 422 -39.18 55.53 1.45
N LEU A 423 -38.09 54.91 0.96
CA LEU A 423 -38.13 53.82 -0.02
C LEU A 423 -38.67 52.52 0.59
N VAL A 424 -38.44 52.29 1.88
CA VAL A 424 -38.84 51.07 2.59
C VAL A 424 -40.15 51.20 3.38
N VAL A 425 -40.89 52.31 3.20
CA VAL A 425 -42.22 52.48 3.81
C VAL A 425 -43.13 51.33 3.37
N GLY A 426 -43.68 50.60 4.34
CA GLY A 426 -44.49 49.39 4.11
C GLY A 426 -43.73 48.06 4.22
N TYR A 427 -42.40 48.08 4.34
CA TYR A 427 -41.54 46.89 4.49
C TYR A 427 -40.89 46.79 5.88
N SER A 428 -41.45 47.46 6.89
CA SER A 428 -40.88 47.56 8.24
C SER A 428 -40.76 46.23 9.01
N LEU A 429 -41.44 45.18 8.55
CA LEU A 429 -41.32 43.82 9.10
C LEU A 429 -40.15 43.02 8.49
N ALA A 430 -39.45 43.57 7.49
CA ALA A 430 -38.37 42.89 6.76
C ALA A 430 -38.79 41.49 6.23
N THR A 431 -40.03 41.36 5.75
CA THR A 431 -40.56 40.11 5.18
C THR A 431 -39.96 39.85 3.80
N GLU A 432 -39.47 38.62 3.57
CA GLU A 432 -39.05 38.15 2.25
C GLU A 432 -40.22 37.51 1.48
N PRO A 433 -40.37 37.72 0.16
CA PRO A 433 -39.55 38.57 -0.71
C PRO A 433 -39.98 40.06 -0.67
N LEU A 434 -38.99 40.95 -0.83
CA LEU A 434 -39.21 42.40 -0.95
C LEU A 434 -39.84 42.75 -2.31
N GLY A 435 -40.52 43.90 -2.43
CA GLY A 435 -41.11 44.35 -3.68
C GLY A 435 -40.07 44.57 -4.79
N LYS A 436 -40.41 44.20 -6.04
CA LYS A 436 -39.51 44.31 -7.20
C LYS A 436 -38.98 45.73 -7.43
N GLU A 437 -39.83 46.73 -7.23
CA GLU A 437 -39.47 48.15 -7.37
C GLU A 437 -38.35 48.57 -6.40
N VAL A 438 -38.40 48.07 -5.15
CA VAL A 438 -37.35 48.30 -4.17
C VAL A 438 -36.08 47.54 -4.56
N LEU A 439 -36.21 46.28 -4.96
CA LEU A 439 -35.09 45.41 -5.33
C LEU A 439 -34.29 45.90 -6.55
N ASP A 440 -34.94 46.54 -7.52
CA ASP A 440 -34.31 47.06 -8.74
C ASP A 440 -33.70 48.46 -8.54
N THR A 441 -33.93 49.10 -7.38
CA THR A 441 -33.37 50.42 -7.09
C THR A 441 -31.85 50.36 -6.92
N ASP A 442 -31.13 51.20 -7.66
CA ASP A 442 -29.67 51.29 -7.61
C ASP A 442 -29.16 52.15 -6.45
N LEU A 443 -28.39 51.54 -5.54
CA LEU A 443 -27.75 52.21 -4.42
C LEU A 443 -26.23 52.31 -4.59
N LYS A 444 -25.65 53.37 -4.05
CA LYS A 444 -24.20 53.59 -3.99
C LYS A 444 -23.79 53.99 -2.57
N PHE A 445 -22.64 53.50 -2.12
CA PHE A 445 -22.08 53.91 -0.83
C PHE A 445 -21.18 55.14 -1.00
N GLY A 446 -21.45 56.21 -0.27
CA GLY A 446 -20.63 57.42 -0.39
C GLY A 446 -21.07 58.55 0.53
N LEU A 447 -20.69 59.77 0.17
CA LEU A 447 -20.99 60.96 0.96
C LEU A 447 -22.36 61.49 0.56
N LEU A 448 -23.31 61.49 1.50
CA LEU A 448 -24.67 61.99 1.28
C LEU A 448 -24.66 63.52 1.24
N GLY A 449 -25.25 64.10 0.21
CA GLY A 449 -25.44 65.55 0.09
C GLY A 449 -26.87 65.95 0.40
N GLU A 450 -27.09 66.72 1.47
CA GLU A 450 -28.36 67.44 1.69
C GLU A 450 -28.08 68.92 1.93
N ASP A 451 -28.99 69.76 1.42
CA ASP A 451 -28.87 71.21 1.34
C ASP A 451 -28.69 71.93 2.70
N TYR A 452 -27.75 72.88 2.70
CA TYR A 452 -27.63 74.07 3.55
C TYR A 452 -27.53 74.02 5.09
N ARG A 453 -27.40 72.88 5.79
CA ARG A 453 -26.94 72.89 7.21
C ARG A 453 -25.95 71.77 7.60
N VAL A 454 -24.68 72.01 7.26
CA VAL A 454 -23.42 71.69 8.01
C VAL A 454 -23.01 70.22 8.26
N ILE A 455 -23.85 69.18 8.10
CA ILE A 455 -23.45 67.80 8.46
C ILE A 455 -23.37 66.87 7.24
N ARG A 456 -22.15 66.57 6.78
CA ARG A 456 -21.88 65.58 5.72
C ARG A 456 -21.72 64.18 6.33
N ARG A 457 -22.68 63.28 6.06
CA ARG A 457 -22.67 61.88 6.53
C ARG A 457 -22.24 60.92 5.41
N VAL A 458 -21.77 59.74 5.81
CA VAL A 458 -21.45 58.64 4.89
C VAL A 458 -22.50 57.54 5.02
N GLY A 459 -23.01 57.06 3.89
CA GLY A 459 -24.04 56.02 3.88
C GLY A 459 -24.39 55.56 2.47
N PHE A 460 -25.32 54.61 2.39
CA PHE A 460 -25.98 54.23 1.16
C PHE A 460 -27.05 55.27 0.79
N GLY A 461 -27.10 55.59 -0.50
CA GLY A 461 -28.12 56.45 -1.07
C GLY A 461 -28.31 56.18 -2.55
N VAL A 462 -29.34 56.80 -3.12
CA VAL A 462 -29.58 56.80 -4.56
C VAL A 462 -28.47 57.58 -5.27
N THR A 463 -28.22 57.27 -6.55
CA THR A 463 -27.10 57.81 -7.32
C THR A 463 -27.08 59.34 -7.43
N SER A 464 -28.25 59.99 -7.38
CA SER A 464 -28.40 61.45 -7.42
C SER A 464 -27.98 62.14 -6.11
N GLU A 465 -28.01 61.44 -4.98
CA GLU A 465 -27.75 62.00 -3.64
C GLU A 465 -26.30 61.74 -3.17
N VAL A 466 -25.61 60.80 -3.81
CA VAL A 466 -24.33 60.25 -3.33
C VAL A 466 -23.14 60.81 -4.11
N ASN A 467 -22.31 61.58 -3.42
CA ASN A 467 -21.00 62.01 -3.90
C ASN A 467 -19.92 60.95 -3.65
N THR A 468 -18.92 60.88 -4.53
CA THR A 468 -17.81 59.92 -4.39
C THR A 468 -16.99 60.21 -3.13
N LEU A 469 -16.88 59.23 -2.24
CA LEU A 469 -16.10 59.32 -1.01
C LEU A 469 -14.59 59.20 -1.31
N ARG A 470 -13.82 60.29 -1.10
CA ARG A 470 -12.36 60.29 -1.20
C ARG A 470 -11.71 60.11 0.18
N LYS A 471 -10.55 59.43 0.21
CA LYS A 471 -9.75 59.24 1.42
C LYS A 471 -9.39 60.60 2.02
N GLY A 472 -9.58 60.76 3.33
CA GLY A 472 -9.31 62.01 4.06
C GLY A 472 -10.42 63.07 3.98
N ALA A 473 -11.60 62.74 3.44
CA ALA A 473 -12.74 63.65 3.45
C ALA A 473 -13.27 63.87 4.87
N ASN A 474 -13.58 65.12 5.22
CA ASN A 474 -14.23 65.48 6.49
C ASN A 474 -15.68 64.98 6.48
N CYS A 475 -15.96 63.97 7.31
CA CYS A 475 -17.27 63.32 7.43
C CYS A 475 -17.64 63.18 8.91
N TYR A 476 -18.93 63.12 9.18
CA TYR A 476 -19.49 62.83 10.50
C TYR A 476 -20.19 61.47 10.55
#